data_AF-A0A9J6GX93-F1
#
_entry.id   AF-A0A9J6GX93-F1
#
_cell.length_a   1.000
_cell.length_b   1.000
_cell.length_c   1.000
_cell.angle_alpha   90.00
_cell.angle_beta   90.00
_cell.angle_gamma   90.00
#
_symmetry.space_group_name_H-M   'P 1'
#
loop_
_entity.id
_entity.type
_entity.pdbx_description
1 polymer ?
#
loop_
_entity_poly.entity_id
_entity_poly.type
_entity_poly.pdbx_seq_one_letter_code
_entity_poly.pdbx_strand_id
1 'polypeptide(L)'
;MISRQAVLCHQVLRRLQSVAQDSTKIEKETWDEILRFLLAVNDILLAPPSKKDDMGSHLCERILTALFEVWLLACDRCFPSPNLWKTLRELCCTWRHRGALVEQWNRTNLFLTSAMLRLILVLPFAALPEEEVPSAVSELSGEQLAQAWYRFLHLLGNPVDLCRPEVVSQGFYGLLEEADCIMDPSQSPCLAALPHIFHRAMAGIATLVDAFLGATVFLLTHAVIEMVVWAIRHKVGCHEATCV
;
A
#
# COMPACT_ATOMS: atom_id res chain seq x y z
N MET A 1 -12.06 -21.73 15.64
CA MET A 1 -11.05 -21.10 16.52
C MET A 1 -10.34 -19.92 15.84
N ILE A 2 -9.84 -20.09 14.61
CA ILE A 2 -9.21 -19.02 13.78
C ILE A 2 -10.08 -17.75 13.68
N SER A 3 -11.39 -17.90 13.48
CA SER A 3 -12.32 -16.77 13.36
C SER A 3 -12.38 -15.86 14.60
N ARG A 4 -12.24 -16.40 15.81
CA ARG A 4 -12.32 -15.61 17.06
C ARG A 4 -11.05 -14.79 17.31
N GLN A 5 -9.88 -15.36 17.02
CA GLN A 5 -8.60 -14.65 17.13
C GLN A 5 -8.48 -13.55 16.06
N ALA A 6 -8.89 -13.84 14.82
CA ALA A 6 -8.98 -12.84 13.75
C ALA A 6 -9.88 -11.64 14.13
N VAL A 7 -11.05 -11.91 14.72
CA VAL A 7 -11.96 -10.85 15.19
C VAL A 7 -11.33 -10.00 16.30
N LEU A 8 -10.61 -10.62 17.24
CA LEU A 8 -9.94 -9.88 18.32
C LEU A 8 -8.78 -9.02 17.79
N CYS A 9 -7.97 -9.54 16.86
CA CYS A 9 -6.94 -8.75 16.18
C CYS A 9 -7.54 -7.55 15.43
N HIS A 10 -8.63 -7.76 14.69
CA HIS A 10 -9.35 -6.67 14.05
C HIS A 10 -9.87 -5.62 15.05
N GLN A 11 -10.41 -6.04 16.20
CA GLN A 11 -10.88 -5.13 17.22
C GLN A 11 -9.74 -4.33 17.87
N VAL A 12 -8.61 -4.96 18.16
CA VAL A 12 -7.44 -4.29 18.73
C VAL A 12 -6.89 -3.26 17.73
N LEU A 13 -6.70 -3.65 16.47
CA LEU A 13 -6.22 -2.73 15.43
C LEU A 13 -7.19 -1.57 15.21
N ARG A 14 -8.50 -1.84 15.15
CA ARG A 14 -9.50 -0.78 14.98
C ARG A 14 -9.55 0.16 16.18
N ARG A 15 -9.41 -0.34 17.41
CA ARG A 15 -9.31 0.53 18.60
C ARG A 15 -8.04 1.36 18.58
N LEU A 16 -6.90 0.80 18.21
CA LEU A 16 -5.65 1.55 18.07
C LEU A 16 -5.78 2.65 17.01
N GLN A 17 -6.38 2.34 15.85
CA GLN A 17 -6.65 3.34 14.82
C GLN A 17 -7.57 4.46 15.33
N SER A 18 -8.67 4.13 16.00
CA SER A 18 -9.58 5.14 16.58
C SER A 18 -8.86 5.98 17.65
N VAL A 19 -8.10 5.37 18.56
CA VAL A 19 -7.33 6.12 19.57
C VAL A 19 -6.31 7.04 18.91
N ALA A 20 -5.62 6.57 17.86
CA ALA A 20 -4.65 7.37 17.12
C ALA A 20 -5.29 8.54 16.37
N GLN A 21 -6.50 8.35 15.81
CA GLN A 21 -7.25 9.38 15.08
C GLN A 21 -7.91 10.40 16.02
N ASP A 22 -8.51 9.95 17.11
CA ASP A 22 -9.36 10.76 17.99
C ASP A 22 -8.57 11.51 19.07
N SER A 23 -7.34 11.06 19.38
CA SER A 23 -6.57 11.64 20.48
C SER A 23 -5.80 12.89 20.06
N THR A 24 -6.01 13.98 20.79
CA THR A 24 -5.32 15.26 20.60
C THR A 24 -4.07 15.43 21.47
N LYS A 25 -3.71 14.43 22.28
CA LYS A 25 -2.68 14.51 23.33
C LYS A 25 -1.65 13.38 23.31
N ILE A 26 -1.45 12.72 22.16
CA ILE A 26 -0.44 11.65 22.05
C ILE A 26 0.96 12.28 21.96
N GLU A 27 1.81 11.97 22.94
CA GLU A 27 3.22 12.36 22.93
C GLU A 27 4.01 11.55 21.91
N LYS A 28 5.17 12.07 21.48
CA LYS A 28 6.03 11.43 20.49
C LYS A 28 6.39 10.00 20.86
N GLU A 29 6.76 9.78 22.11
CA GLU A 29 7.11 8.47 22.66
C GLU A 29 5.93 7.51 22.52
N THR A 30 4.69 7.98 22.72
CA THR A 30 3.53 7.12 22.57
C THR A 30 3.29 6.74 21.09
N TRP A 31 3.52 7.65 20.15
CA TRP A 31 3.47 7.34 18.71
C TRP A 31 4.50 6.28 18.32
N ASP A 32 5.74 6.48 18.74
CA ASP A 32 6.83 5.54 18.50
C ASP A 32 6.47 4.13 19.02
N GLU A 33 5.82 4.04 20.18
CA GLU A 33 5.42 2.78 20.82
C GLU A 33 4.27 2.10 20.07
N ILE A 34 3.30 2.89 19.59
CA ILE A 34 2.21 2.41 18.72
C ILE A 34 2.81 1.83 17.43
N LEU A 35 3.76 2.53 16.79
CA LEU A 35 4.39 2.07 15.56
C LEU A 35 5.19 0.78 15.79
N ARG A 36 5.99 0.71 16.87
CA ARG A 36 6.73 -0.53 17.22
C ARG A 36 5.79 -1.69 17.50
N PHE A 37 4.67 -1.45 18.18
CA PHE A 37 3.64 -2.47 18.39
C PHE A 37 3.06 -2.96 17.05
N LEU A 38 2.68 -2.05 16.15
CA LEU A 38 2.15 -2.42 14.84
C LEU A 38 3.16 -3.19 13.99
N LEU A 39 4.44 -2.81 14.02
CA LEU A 39 5.52 -3.54 13.35
C LEU A 39 5.64 -4.96 13.90
N ALA A 40 5.67 -5.13 15.23
CA ALA A 40 5.78 -6.45 15.86
C ALA A 40 4.57 -7.35 15.54
N VAL A 41 3.36 -6.81 15.58
CA VAL A 41 2.14 -7.57 15.22
C VAL A 41 2.16 -7.98 13.75
N ASN A 42 2.55 -7.06 12.85
CA ASN A 42 2.67 -7.40 11.43
C ASN A 42 3.73 -8.46 11.20
N ASP A 43 4.88 -8.39 11.87
CA ASP A 43 5.95 -9.35 11.67
C ASP A 43 5.54 -10.78 12.05
N ILE A 44 4.83 -10.93 13.17
CA ILE A 44 4.31 -12.23 13.61
C ILE A 44 3.24 -12.76 12.65
N LEU A 45 2.31 -11.91 12.20
CA LEU A 45 1.18 -12.33 11.38
C LEU A 45 1.52 -12.52 9.89
N LEU A 46 2.55 -11.84 9.41
CA LEU A 46 3.05 -11.92 8.04
C LEU A 46 4.18 -12.94 7.89
N ALA A 47 4.64 -13.56 8.98
CA ALA A 47 5.61 -14.63 8.96
C ALA A 47 5.22 -15.74 7.96
N PRO A 48 6.19 -16.46 7.36
CA PRO A 48 5.94 -17.52 6.39
C PRO A 48 4.85 -18.51 6.84
N PRO A 49 3.86 -18.83 5.98
CA PRO A 49 2.76 -19.69 6.36
C PRO A 49 3.23 -21.12 6.61
N SER A 50 2.88 -21.69 7.76
CA SER A 50 3.11 -23.10 8.07
C SER A 50 2.05 -24.04 7.44
N LYS A 51 0.93 -23.48 6.96
CA LYS A 51 -0.18 -24.21 6.31
C LYS A 51 -0.80 -23.37 5.17
N LYS A 52 -1.43 -24.05 4.21
CA LYS A 52 -1.97 -23.47 2.95
C LYS A 52 -3.12 -22.45 3.15
N ASP A 53 -3.76 -22.44 4.33
CA ASP A 53 -4.79 -21.47 4.76
C ASP A 53 -4.49 -21.02 6.20
N ASP A 54 -3.50 -20.13 6.36
CA ASP A 54 -3.16 -19.58 7.66
C ASP A 54 -3.91 -18.28 7.97
N MET A 55 -3.93 -17.88 9.24
CA MET A 55 -4.59 -16.63 9.66
C MET A 55 -3.99 -15.41 8.96
N GLY A 56 -2.69 -15.44 8.66
CA GLY A 56 -1.99 -14.41 7.91
C GLY A 56 -2.72 -14.12 6.60
N SER A 57 -3.02 -15.15 5.81
CA SER A 57 -3.68 -15.01 4.50
C SER A 57 -5.03 -14.25 4.53
N HIS A 58 -5.76 -14.29 5.65
CA HIS A 58 -7.04 -13.56 5.82
C HIS A 58 -6.90 -12.18 6.45
N LEU A 59 -5.79 -11.91 7.15
CA LEU A 59 -5.59 -10.69 7.92
C LEU A 59 -4.56 -9.75 7.28
N CYS A 60 -3.70 -10.25 6.38
CA CYS A 60 -2.60 -9.53 5.75
C CYS A 60 -3.03 -8.13 5.27
N GLU A 61 -4.10 -8.07 4.47
CA GLU A 61 -4.57 -6.81 3.91
C GLU A 61 -4.93 -5.81 5.01
N ARG A 62 -5.73 -6.23 5.99
CA ARG A 62 -6.20 -5.35 7.05
C ARG A 62 -5.08 -4.86 7.96
N ILE A 63 -4.14 -5.72 8.32
CA ILE A 63 -3.03 -5.34 9.22
C ILE A 63 -2.03 -4.40 8.53
N LEU A 64 -1.80 -4.59 7.23
CA LEU A 64 -0.95 -3.72 6.42
C LEU A 64 -1.62 -2.37 6.16
N THR A 65 -2.92 -2.35 5.84
CA THR A 65 -3.69 -1.11 5.77
C THR A 65 -3.60 -0.35 7.09
N ALA A 66 -3.82 -1.03 8.22
CA ALA A 66 -3.75 -0.38 9.52
C ALA A 66 -2.34 0.16 9.84
N LEU A 67 -1.30 -0.60 9.52
CA LEU A 67 0.08 -0.15 9.66
C LEU A 67 0.33 1.11 8.83
N PHE A 68 0.03 1.10 7.53
CA PHE A 68 0.33 2.23 6.64
C PHE A 68 -0.53 3.47 6.96
N GLU A 69 -1.80 3.31 7.29
CA GLU A 69 -2.66 4.43 7.70
C GLU A 69 -2.16 5.10 8.98
N VAL A 70 -1.86 4.32 10.03
CA VAL A 70 -1.35 4.85 11.29
C VAL A 70 0.05 5.45 11.09
N TRP A 71 0.86 4.86 10.22
CA TRP A 71 2.18 5.39 9.88
C TRP A 71 2.11 6.77 9.20
N LEU A 72 1.20 6.94 8.24
CA LEU A 72 0.97 8.22 7.58
C LEU A 72 0.39 9.27 8.53
N LEU A 73 -0.51 8.88 9.42
CA LEU A 73 -1.02 9.76 10.47
C LEU A 73 0.11 10.20 11.43
N ALA A 74 1.00 9.29 11.81
CA ALA A 74 2.17 9.63 12.58
C ALA A 74 3.11 10.59 11.82
N CYS A 75 3.21 10.51 10.48
CA CYS A 75 4.02 11.44 9.69
C CYS A 75 3.58 12.89 9.86
N ASP A 76 2.27 13.15 9.94
CA ASP A 76 1.70 14.47 10.20
C ASP A 76 1.97 14.93 11.65
N ARG A 77 1.66 14.08 12.62
CA ARG A 77 1.66 14.45 14.04
C ARG A 77 3.06 14.48 14.67
N CYS A 78 3.87 13.46 14.37
CA CYS A 78 5.23 13.35 14.86
C CYS A 78 6.05 12.49 13.90
N PHE A 79 6.69 13.14 12.92
CA PHE A 79 7.36 12.43 11.84
C PHE A 79 8.30 11.32 12.36
N PRO A 80 8.05 10.03 12.00
CA PRO A 80 8.77 8.92 12.60
C PRO A 80 10.29 9.02 12.40
N SER A 81 11.04 8.60 13.42
CA SER A 81 12.50 8.67 13.39
C SER A 81 13.12 7.85 12.26
N PRO A 82 14.34 8.19 11.78
CA PRO A 82 15.02 7.43 10.73
C PRO A 82 15.17 5.93 11.05
N ASN A 83 15.36 5.59 12.32
CA ASN A 83 15.48 4.21 12.77
C ASN A 83 14.17 3.43 12.59
N LEU A 84 13.02 4.02 12.92
CA LEU A 84 11.72 3.37 12.71
C LEU A 84 11.45 3.12 11.23
N TRP A 85 11.76 4.08 10.36
CA TRP A 85 11.64 3.90 8.91
C TRP A 85 12.57 2.80 8.38
N LYS A 86 13.79 2.73 8.91
CA LYS A 86 14.73 1.65 8.58
C LYS A 86 14.15 0.30 8.96
N THR A 87 13.62 0.16 10.17
CA THR A 87 12.98 -1.07 10.64
C THR A 87 11.76 -1.43 9.79
N LEU A 88 10.86 -0.48 9.48
CA LEU A 88 9.72 -0.73 8.59
C LEU A 88 10.17 -1.27 7.24
N ARG A 89 11.19 -0.66 6.62
CA ARG A 89 11.72 -1.10 5.34
C ARG A 89 12.29 -2.52 5.41
N GLU A 90 13.11 -2.81 6.42
CA GLU A 90 13.71 -4.13 6.64
C GLU A 90 12.62 -5.19 6.77
N LEU A 91 11.58 -4.93 7.56
CA LEU A 91 10.45 -5.82 7.74
C LEU A 91 9.58 -5.97 6.47
N CYS A 92 9.29 -4.89 5.74
CA CYS A 92 8.61 -5.02 4.45
C CYS A 92 9.40 -5.91 3.47
N CYS A 93 10.72 -5.92 3.53
CA CYS A 93 11.54 -6.80 2.68
C CYS A 93 11.41 -8.29 3.04
N THR A 94 11.12 -8.64 4.31
CA THR A 94 10.89 -10.04 4.74
C THR A 94 9.46 -10.49 4.41
N TRP A 95 8.51 -9.57 4.36
CA TRP A 95 7.09 -9.85 4.07
C TRP A 95 6.75 -9.93 2.57
N ARG A 96 7.75 -9.80 1.68
CA ARG A 96 7.58 -9.77 0.19
C ARG A 96 6.91 -11.00 -0.42
N HIS A 97 6.88 -12.11 0.31
CA HIS A 97 6.15 -13.32 -0.09
C HIS A 97 4.61 -13.18 0.07
N ARG A 98 4.12 -12.16 0.78
CA ARG A 98 2.69 -11.87 0.94
C ARG A 98 2.25 -10.82 -0.09
N GLY A 99 1.44 -11.23 -1.07
CA GLY A 99 0.99 -10.34 -2.15
C GLY A 99 0.23 -9.08 -1.68
N ALA A 100 -0.47 -9.16 -0.56
CA ALA A 100 -1.18 -8.02 0.05
C ALA A 100 -0.25 -6.84 0.40
N LEU A 101 1.04 -7.11 0.71
CA LEU A 101 2.04 -6.06 0.93
C LEU A 101 2.19 -5.18 -0.30
N VAL A 102 2.34 -5.80 -1.47
CA VAL A 102 2.54 -5.08 -2.74
C VAL A 102 1.27 -4.34 -3.14
N GLU A 103 0.09 -4.91 -2.91
CA GLU A 103 -1.18 -4.23 -3.17
C GLU A 103 -1.34 -2.96 -2.32
N GLN A 104 -1.10 -3.06 -1.01
CA GLN A 104 -1.19 -1.90 -0.12
C GLN A 104 -0.08 -0.88 -0.40
N TRP A 105 1.13 -1.35 -0.71
CA TRP A 105 2.24 -0.48 -1.11
C TRP A 105 1.92 0.29 -2.39
N ASN A 106 1.37 -0.37 -3.42
CA ASN A 106 0.94 0.28 -4.65
C ASN A 106 -0.10 1.36 -4.38
N ARG A 107 -1.14 1.02 -3.60
CA ARG A 107 -2.24 1.93 -3.24
C ARG A 107 -1.72 3.17 -2.50
N THR A 108 -0.88 2.97 -1.48
CA THR A 108 -0.30 4.08 -0.70
C THR A 108 0.60 4.96 -1.56
N ASN A 109 1.47 4.38 -2.38
CA ASN A 109 2.34 5.17 -3.27
C ASN A 109 1.55 5.94 -4.31
N LEU A 110 0.43 5.41 -4.80
CA LEU A 110 -0.43 6.13 -5.73
C LEU A 110 -1.06 7.37 -5.07
N PHE A 111 -1.56 7.26 -3.83
CA PHE A 111 -2.07 8.42 -3.10
C PHE A 111 -0.99 9.48 -2.84
N LEU A 112 0.18 9.05 -2.36
CA LEU A 112 1.31 9.94 -2.11
C LEU A 112 1.82 10.60 -3.41
N THR A 113 1.86 9.84 -4.51
CA THR A 113 2.27 10.36 -5.83
C THR A 113 1.25 11.38 -6.34
N SER A 114 -0.05 11.09 -6.26
CA SER A 114 -1.09 12.05 -6.65
C SER A 114 -0.99 13.34 -5.85
N ALA A 115 -0.72 13.27 -4.54
CA ALA A 115 -0.53 14.45 -3.70
C ALA A 115 0.76 15.21 -4.06
N MET A 116 1.87 14.51 -4.31
CA MET A 116 3.14 15.10 -4.75
C MET A 116 3.01 15.82 -6.10
N LEU A 117 2.30 15.22 -7.05
CA LEU A 117 2.06 15.83 -8.36
C LEU A 117 1.29 17.15 -8.23
N ARG A 118 0.33 17.25 -7.31
CA ARG A 118 -0.38 18.52 -7.03
C ARG A 118 0.53 19.62 -6.47
N LEU A 119 1.59 19.25 -5.75
CA LEU A 119 2.57 20.22 -5.25
C LEU A 119 3.56 20.67 -6.34
N ILE A 120 3.98 19.75 -7.22
CA ILE A 120 5.05 19.99 -8.19
C ILE A 120 4.52 20.55 -9.52
N LEU A 121 3.37 20.05 -9.98
CA LEU A 121 2.79 20.41 -11.27
C LEU A 121 1.68 21.44 -11.07
N VAL A 122 1.82 22.59 -11.73
CA VAL A 122 0.79 23.64 -11.80
C VAL A 122 -0.35 23.26 -12.77
N LEU A 123 -0.24 22.14 -13.47
CA LEU A 123 -1.22 21.68 -14.45
C LEU A 123 -2.41 20.98 -13.76
N PRO A 124 -3.62 21.09 -14.32
CA PRO A 124 -4.78 20.31 -13.86
C PRO A 124 -4.56 18.85 -14.23
N PHE A 125 -3.77 18.15 -13.40
CA PHE A 125 -3.77 16.70 -13.37
C PHE A 125 -5.19 16.26 -13.03
N ALA A 126 -5.76 15.33 -13.82
CA ALA A 126 -6.96 14.61 -13.41
C ALA A 126 -6.57 13.73 -12.21
N ALA A 127 -6.49 14.38 -11.06
CA ALA A 127 -6.18 13.74 -9.79
C ALA A 127 -7.17 12.61 -9.56
N LEU A 128 -6.75 11.63 -8.78
CA LEU A 128 -7.74 10.78 -8.10
C LEU A 128 -8.79 11.73 -7.48
N PRO A 129 -10.10 11.39 -7.57
CA PRO A 129 -11.13 12.16 -6.89
C PRO A 129 -10.66 12.47 -5.47
N GLU A 130 -10.79 13.71 -5.01
CA GLU A 130 -10.33 14.08 -3.65
C GLU A 130 -10.93 13.16 -2.57
N GLU A 131 -12.13 12.62 -2.82
CA GLU A 131 -12.81 11.64 -1.96
C GLU A 131 -12.08 10.29 -1.82
N GLU A 132 -11.18 9.93 -2.75
CA GLU A 132 -10.41 8.68 -2.69
C GLU A 132 -9.08 8.82 -1.92
N VAL A 133 -8.61 10.05 -1.70
CA VAL A 133 -7.34 10.29 -1.01
C VAL A 133 -7.54 10.15 0.51
N PRO A 134 -6.80 9.28 1.20
CA PRO A 134 -6.91 9.14 2.64
C PRO A 134 -6.64 10.47 3.35
N SER A 135 -7.44 10.82 4.36
CA SER A 135 -7.31 12.07 5.11
C SER A 135 -5.89 12.30 5.65
N ALA A 136 -5.24 11.23 6.13
CA ALA A 136 -3.87 11.26 6.62
C ALA A 136 -2.85 11.75 5.58
N VAL A 137 -3.10 11.56 4.27
CA VAL A 137 -2.23 12.08 3.20
C VAL A 137 -2.50 13.56 2.95
N SER A 138 -3.75 13.99 3.03
CA SER A 138 -4.16 15.38 2.80
C SER A 138 -3.72 16.33 3.92
N GLU A 139 -3.50 15.82 5.14
CA GLU A 139 -3.03 16.61 6.29
C GLU A 139 -1.53 16.91 6.26
N LEU A 140 -0.72 16.17 5.50
CA LEU A 140 0.74 16.31 5.47
C LEU A 140 1.19 17.65 4.88
N SER A 141 2.15 18.32 5.53
CA SER A 141 2.88 19.43 4.90
C SER A 141 3.69 18.94 3.69
N GLY A 142 4.05 19.85 2.79
CA GLY A 142 4.80 19.49 1.58
C GLY A 142 6.13 18.78 1.84
N GLU A 143 6.84 19.13 2.92
CA GLU A 143 8.08 18.45 3.31
C GLU A 143 7.79 17.04 3.85
N GLN A 144 6.82 16.90 4.76
CA GLN A 144 6.42 15.60 5.31
C GLN A 144 5.93 14.66 4.20
N LEU A 145 5.15 15.19 3.26
CA LEU A 145 4.67 14.45 2.11
C LEU A 145 5.82 13.98 1.22
N ALA A 146 6.77 14.86 0.88
CA ALA A 146 7.93 14.50 0.06
C ALA A 146 8.78 13.41 0.74
N GLN A 147 9.02 13.54 2.05
CA GLN A 147 9.77 12.54 2.81
C GLN A 147 9.03 11.20 2.91
N ALA A 148 7.72 11.23 3.19
CA ALA A 148 6.89 10.02 3.27
C ALA A 148 6.84 9.33 1.91
N TRP A 149 6.55 10.05 0.82
CA TRP A 149 6.53 9.53 -0.54
C TRP A 149 7.85 8.84 -0.92
N TYR A 150 8.98 9.52 -0.71
CA TYR A 150 10.30 8.94 -0.98
C TYR A 150 10.52 7.64 -0.18
N ARG A 151 10.22 7.64 1.12
CA ARG A 151 10.45 6.48 1.99
C ARG A 151 9.53 5.32 1.64
N PHE A 152 8.25 5.59 1.35
CA PHE A 152 7.29 4.57 0.91
C PHE A 152 7.72 3.91 -0.40
N LEU A 153 8.19 4.67 -1.39
CA LEU A 153 8.71 4.11 -2.65
C LEU A 153 9.86 3.10 -2.42
N HIS A 154 10.65 3.29 -1.37
CA HIS A 154 11.82 2.45 -1.08
C HIS A 154 11.53 1.23 -0.18
N LEU A 155 10.28 1.04 0.28
CA LEU A 155 9.93 -0.04 1.22
C LEU A 155 10.13 -1.45 0.66
N LEU A 156 9.84 -1.67 -0.63
CA LEU A 156 10.00 -3.00 -1.26
C LEU A 156 11.46 -3.36 -1.60
N GLY A 157 12.40 -2.43 -1.43
CA GLY A 157 13.77 -2.62 -1.87
C GLY A 157 13.89 -2.74 -3.38
N ASN A 158 14.74 -3.65 -3.87
CA ASN A 158 14.86 -3.91 -5.30
C ASN A 158 13.75 -4.87 -5.75
N PRO A 159 12.82 -4.46 -6.63
CA PRO A 159 11.71 -5.31 -7.08
C PRO A 159 12.19 -6.55 -7.85
N VAL A 160 13.37 -6.52 -8.47
CA VAL A 160 13.95 -7.69 -9.19
C VAL A 160 14.23 -8.86 -8.22
N ASP A 161 14.41 -8.59 -6.93
CA ASP A 161 14.58 -9.65 -5.93
C ASP A 161 13.36 -10.56 -5.82
N LEU A 162 12.16 -10.10 -6.19
CA LEU A 162 10.95 -10.91 -6.21
C LEU A 162 11.04 -12.05 -7.24
N CYS A 163 11.92 -11.96 -8.23
CA CYS A 163 12.17 -13.04 -9.19
C CYS A 163 13.11 -14.13 -8.63
N ARG A 164 13.65 -13.95 -7.42
CA ARG A 164 14.67 -14.82 -6.82
C ARG A 164 14.17 -15.37 -5.48
N PRO A 165 13.55 -16.56 -5.46
CA PRO A 165 13.03 -17.17 -4.23
C PRO A 165 14.07 -17.23 -3.11
N GLU A 166 15.34 -17.45 -3.44
CA GLU A 166 16.46 -17.58 -2.49
C GLU A 166 16.73 -16.29 -1.72
N VAL A 167 16.44 -15.13 -2.33
CA VAL A 167 16.60 -13.82 -1.69
C VAL A 167 15.43 -13.52 -0.77
N VAL A 168 14.21 -13.86 -1.19
CA VAL A 168 13.00 -13.65 -0.38
C VAL A 168 12.97 -14.61 0.82
N SER A 169 13.51 -15.81 0.67
CA SER A 169 13.49 -16.85 1.69
C SER A 169 14.60 -16.73 2.74
N GLN A 170 15.51 -15.75 2.64
CA GLN A 170 16.61 -15.58 3.61
C GLN A 170 16.13 -15.38 5.05
N GLY A 171 14.96 -14.76 5.24
CA GLY A 171 14.37 -14.57 6.57
C GLY A 171 13.71 -15.83 7.14
N PHE A 172 13.64 -16.93 6.39
CA PHE A 172 12.87 -18.12 6.78
C PHE A 172 13.72 -19.11 7.59
N TYR A 173 15.06 -19.04 7.48
CA TYR A 173 15.98 -19.98 8.11
C TYR A 173 15.79 -20.06 9.64
N GLY A 174 15.69 -18.91 10.33
CA GLY A 174 15.48 -18.92 11.79
C GLY A 174 14.17 -19.59 12.21
N LEU A 175 13.12 -19.47 11.40
CA LEU A 175 11.81 -20.09 11.68
C LEU A 175 11.80 -21.60 11.39
N LEU A 176 12.59 -22.05 10.42
CA LEU A 176 12.71 -23.47 10.08
C LEU A 176 13.58 -24.23 11.07
N GLU A 177 14.62 -23.58 11.62
CA GLU A 177 15.43 -24.10 12.72
C GLU A 177 14.59 -24.32 13.98
N GLU A 178 13.70 -23.39 14.33
CA GLU A 178 12.76 -23.57 15.46
C GLU A 178 11.73 -24.68 15.24
N ALA A 179 11.41 -25.00 13.97
CA ALA A 179 10.38 -25.95 13.59
C ALA A 179 10.91 -27.36 13.28
N ASP A 180 12.20 -27.65 13.51
CA ASP A 180 12.89 -28.91 13.17
C ASP A 180 12.64 -29.36 11.71
N CYS A 181 12.46 -28.41 10.78
CA CYS A 181 12.07 -28.70 9.41
C CYS A 181 13.29 -28.64 8.47
N ILE A 182 13.71 -29.80 7.94
CA ILE A 182 14.81 -29.93 6.97
C ILE A 182 14.29 -29.68 5.54
N MET A 183 13.68 -28.52 5.30
CA MET A 183 13.25 -28.12 3.97
C MET A 183 14.03 -26.89 3.53
N ASP A 184 14.51 -26.90 2.29
CA ASP A 184 15.10 -25.72 1.67
C ASP A 184 14.06 -24.58 1.62
N PRO A 185 14.29 -23.44 2.29
CA PRO A 185 13.30 -22.38 2.38
C PRO A 185 12.91 -21.79 1.01
N SER A 186 13.79 -21.87 0.01
CA SER A 186 13.53 -21.40 -1.35
C SER A 186 12.47 -22.24 -2.08
N GLN A 187 12.20 -23.46 -1.59
CA GLN A 187 11.19 -24.38 -2.12
C GLN A 187 9.84 -24.26 -1.40
N SER A 188 9.70 -23.30 -0.48
CA SER A 188 8.46 -23.11 0.26
C SER A 188 7.29 -22.80 -0.68
N PRO A 189 6.13 -23.49 -0.54
CA PRO A 189 4.97 -23.28 -1.39
C PRO A 189 4.46 -21.84 -1.43
N CYS A 190 4.72 -21.04 -0.39
CA CYS A 190 4.32 -19.63 -0.36
C CYS A 190 5.05 -18.78 -1.41
N LEU A 191 6.21 -19.22 -1.88
CA LEU A 191 7.01 -18.52 -2.88
C LEU A 191 6.52 -18.75 -4.31
N ALA A 192 5.60 -19.71 -4.52
CA ALA A 192 5.00 -19.96 -5.84
C ALA A 192 4.25 -18.73 -6.40
N ALA A 193 3.81 -17.82 -5.53
CA ALA A 193 3.11 -16.59 -5.93
C ALA A 193 4.07 -15.46 -6.38
N LEU A 194 5.38 -15.59 -6.18
CA LEU A 194 6.36 -14.53 -6.42
C LEU A 194 6.31 -13.93 -7.84
N PRO A 195 6.17 -14.70 -8.94
CA PRO A 195 6.05 -14.11 -10.27
C PRO A 195 4.84 -13.17 -10.41
N HIS A 196 3.71 -13.52 -9.78
CA HIS A 196 2.52 -12.68 -9.77
C HIS A 196 2.69 -11.44 -8.89
N ILE A 197 3.37 -11.59 -7.75
CA ILE A 197 3.72 -10.47 -6.86
C ILE A 197 4.64 -9.49 -7.59
N PHE A 198 5.66 -9.99 -8.30
CA PHE A 198 6.55 -9.19 -9.13
C PHE A 198 5.79 -8.42 -10.22
N HIS A 199 4.93 -9.11 -10.98
CA HIS A 199 4.09 -8.48 -11.99
C HIS A 199 3.26 -7.33 -11.38
N ARG A 200 2.64 -7.53 -10.22
CA ARG A 200 1.86 -6.49 -9.52
C ARG A 200 2.72 -5.32 -9.05
N ALA A 201 3.94 -5.57 -8.58
CA ALA A 201 4.86 -4.50 -8.18
C ALA A 201 5.24 -3.64 -9.40
N MET A 202 5.57 -4.27 -10.52
CA MET A 202 5.93 -3.58 -11.75
C MET A 202 4.75 -2.82 -12.36
N ALA A 203 3.54 -3.39 -12.33
CA ALA A 203 2.32 -2.69 -12.77
C ALA A 203 2.02 -1.46 -11.91
N GLY A 204 2.26 -1.53 -10.60
CA GLY A 204 2.17 -0.39 -9.70
C GLY A 204 3.16 0.71 -10.07
N ILE A 205 4.44 0.37 -10.25
CA ILE A 205 5.47 1.31 -10.69
C ILE A 205 5.09 1.96 -12.03
N ALA A 206 4.62 1.18 -13.00
CA ALA A 206 4.15 1.70 -14.28
C ALA A 206 3.01 2.71 -14.09
N THR A 207 2.05 2.44 -13.21
CA THR A 207 0.96 3.37 -12.88
C THR A 207 1.49 4.70 -12.30
N LEU A 208 2.50 4.64 -11.43
CA LEU A 208 3.12 5.86 -10.90
C LEU A 208 3.83 6.65 -12.00
N VAL A 209 4.57 5.98 -12.89
CA VAL A 209 5.24 6.61 -14.05
C VAL A 209 4.21 7.24 -14.98
N ASP A 210 3.12 6.53 -15.30
CA ASP A 210 2.04 7.05 -16.13
C ASP A 210 1.40 8.30 -15.51
N ALA A 211 1.25 8.34 -14.17
CA ALA A 211 0.78 9.52 -13.47
C ALA A 211 1.77 10.71 -13.63
N PHE A 212 3.08 10.49 -13.51
CA PHE A 212 4.10 11.52 -13.75
C PHE A 212 4.11 12.02 -15.21
N LEU A 213 3.90 11.12 -16.17
CA LEU A 213 3.83 11.47 -17.60
C LEU A 213 2.50 12.12 -17.98
N GLY A 214 1.51 12.12 -17.10
CA GLY A 214 0.14 12.51 -17.44
C GLY A 214 -0.51 11.56 -18.44
N ALA A 215 -0.02 10.32 -18.61
CA ALA A 215 -0.55 9.35 -19.56
C ALA A 215 -1.93 8.81 -19.16
N THR A 216 -2.25 8.82 -17.87
CA THR A 216 -3.61 8.54 -17.36
C THR A 216 -4.65 9.54 -17.89
N VAL A 217 -4.21 10.73 -18.33
CA VAL A 217 -5.05 11.73 -18.99
C VAL A 217 -5.45 11.28 -20.40
N PHE A 218 -4.64 10.48 -21.11
CA PHE A 218 -4.96 10.06 -22.48
C PHE A 218 -6.08 9.02 -22.57
N LEU A 219 -6.23 8.14 -21.58
CA LEU A 219 -7.32 7.16 -21.56
C LEU A 219 -8.66 7.79 -21.16
N LEU A 220 -8.66 8.71 -20.18
CA LEU A 220 -9.86 9.44 -19.80
C LEU A 220 -10.26 10.47 -20.85
N THR A 221 -9.32 11.17 -21.50
CA THR A 221 -9.68 12.08 -22.60
C THR A 221 -10.20 11.32 -23.81
N HIS A 222 -9.70 10.13 -24.15
CA HIS A 222 -10.30 9.35 -25.25
C HIS A 222 -11.71 8.87 -24.90
N ALA A 223 -11.96 8.40 -23.67
CA ALA A 223 -13.29 8.00 -23.23
C ALA A 223 -14.26 9.20 -23.10
N VAL A 224 -13.79 10.35 -22.62
CA VAL A 224 -14.58 11.59 -22.50
C VAL A 224 -14.79 12.22 -23.86
N ILE A 225 -13.82 12.18 -24.78
CA ILE A 225 -13.99 12.61 -26.17
C ILE A 225 -14.98 11.69 -26.88
N GLU A 226 -14.89 10.36 -26.72
CA GLU A 226 -15.90 9.43 -27.27
C GLU A 226 -17.28 9.66 -26.65
N MET A 227 -17.38 9.92 -25.35
CA MET A 227 -18.66 10.26 -24.69
C MET A 227 -19.21 11.61 -25.15
N VAL A 228 -18.36 12.63 -25.34
CA VAL A 228 -18.74 13.96 -25.83
C VAL A 228 -19.11 13.88 -27.31
N VAL A 229 -18.36 13.13 -28.13
CA VAL A 229 -18.67 12.87 -29.54
C VAL A 229 -19.96 12.06 -29.66
N TRP A 230 -20.18 11.06 -28.80
CA TRP A 230 -21.43 10.31 -28.72
C TRP A 230 -22.61 11.20 -28.29
N ALA A 231 -22.42 12.04 -27.28
CA ALA A 231 -23.44 12.99 -26.81
C ALA A 231 -23.75 14.05 -27.87
N ILE A 232 -22.75 14.57 -28.58
CA ILE A 232 -22.94 15.51 -29.70
C ILE A 232 -23.66 14.82 -30.86
N ARG A 233 -23.28 13.59 -31.23
CA ARG A 233 -23.99 12.81 -32.27
C ARG A 233 -25.46 12.54 -31.91
N HIS A 234 -25.77 12.26 -30.65
CA HIS A 234 -27.15 12.05 -30.19
C HIS A 234 -27.96 13.34 -30.03
N LYS A 235 -27.33 14.47 -29.69
CA LYS A 235 -28.03 15.76 -29.57
C LYS A 235 -28.29 16.40 -30.93
N VAL A 236 -27.40 16.19 -31.91
CA VAL A 236 -27.58 16.68 -33.29
C VAL A 236 -28.58 15.81 -34.08
N GLY A 237 -28.71 14.52 -33.76
CA GLY A 237 -29.70 13.64 -34.39
C GLY A 237 -31.17 13.87 -34.02
N CYS A 238 -31.47 14.68 -32.99
CA CYS A 238 -32.85 14.95 -32.55
C CYS A 238 -33.49 16.21 -33.14
N HIS A 239 -32.78 16.99 -33.98
CA HIS A 239 -33.32 18.24 -34.53
C HIS A 239 -33.73 18.19 -36.01
N GLU A 240 -33.59 17.06 -36.71
CA GLU A 240 -34.00 16.90 -38.12
C GLU A 240 -35.30 16.10 -38.32
N ALA A 241 -36.20 16.10 -37.32
CA ALA A 241 -37.50 15.43 -37.43
C ALA A 241 -38.70 16.33 -37.09
N THR A 242 -38.70 17.60 -37.52
CA THR A 242 -39.93 18.41 -37.65
C THR A 242 -39.74 19.49 -38.72
N CYS A 243 -39.86 19.11 -39.99
CA CYS A 243 -40.27 19.98 -41.11
C CYS A 243 -40.38 19.15 -42.41
N VAL A 244 -41.44 18.33 -42.54
CA VAL A 244 -42.31 18.18 -43.74
C VAL A 244 -43.64 17.65 -43.24
#